data_AF-A0A6P0CFS9-F1
#
_entry.id   AF-A0A6P0CFS9-F1
#
_cell.length_a   1.000
_cell.length_b   1.000
_cell.length_c   1.000
_cell.angle_alpha   90.00
_cell.angle_beta   90.00
_cell.angle_gamma   90.00
#
_symmetry.space_group_name_H-M   'P 1'
#
loop_
_entity.id
_entity.type
_entity.pdbx_description
1 polymer ?
#
loop_
_entity_poly.entity_id
_entity_poly.type
_entity_poly.pdbx_seq_one_letter_code
_entity_poly.pdbx_strand_id
1 'polypeptide(L)'
;MKHISETVSTLGLALSRYGNTPFGIRLADRLMHLHVVGQTGTGKSTLLANLALQDAARGFGFCLIDPHGDLADTLAAHLGDRAHLWAPADPDNPYGYNPLTRVPEAFHPLVAAGLIDAFKKQWTDAWGVRMEHLLRHALLTLLAQPRADLRDLIPLFIDKAVRAQMLARVTDPQVRHFWYNEYPKMNYKTAFDGVAPIANKLGAFLAHPNVRRALCEPAKPLRFRKIMDEGQLLIINLSKGRLGADVTNVLGGLIVASIVNAALSRQSIPENARRPFMLHVDEFHAFTTASIADILPETRKYGLGLTLVHQHIAQVETAVFDAILGNVGSLMVFRVGANDAPVFLRQLEHVTSSDLINLPNHRAYMRVMVNGQRSRVFSVATMPPPQKTASR
;
A
#
# COMPACT_ATOMS: atom_id res chain seq x y z
N MET A 1 15.99 10.72 -18.64
CA MET A 1 14.57 10.33 -18.43
C MET A 1 13.64 10.51 -19.63
N LYS A 2 13.88 11.41 -20.61
CA LYS A 2 12.97 11.59 -21.78
C LYS A 2 12.62 10.28 -22.51
N HIS A 3 13.58 9.37 -22.69
CA HIS A 3 13.32 8.05 -23.30
C HIS A 3 12.56 7.05 -22.41
N ILE A 4 12.60 7.20 -21.08
CA ILE A 4 11.90 6.31 -20.13
C ILE A 4 10.44 6.78 -19.93
N SER A 5 10.19 8.10 -20.00
CA SER A 5 8.83 8.66 -19.90
C SER A 5 7.94 8.30 -21.09
N GLU A 6 8.52 8.05 -22.26
CA GLU A 6 7.80 7.69 -23.48
C GLU A 6 7.45 6.20 -23.55
N THR A 7 8.02 5.37 -22.67
CA THR A 7 7.74 3.94 -22.63
C THR A 7 6.26 3.68 -22.37
N VAL A 8 5.63 2.97 -23.31
CA VAL A 8 4.20 2.63 -23.26
C VAL A 8 4.03 1.24 -22.66
N SER A 9 3.18 1.13 -21.63
CA SER A 9 2.67 -0.15 -21.15
C SER A 9 1.36 -0.45 -21.85
N THR A 10 1.32 -1.58 -22.55
CA THR A 10 0.13 -2.03 -23.28
C THR A 10 -0.95 -2.43 -22.29
N LEU A 11 -2.18 -1.93 -22.49
CA LEU A 11 -3.34 -2.25 -21.65
C LEU A 11 -4.30 -3.21 -22.36
N GLY A 12 -4.35 -3.17 -23.69
CA GLY A 12 -5.18 -4.04 -24.49
C GLY A 12 -5.55 -3.44 -25.84
N LEU A 13 -6.78 -3.70 -26.28
CA LEU A 13 -7.34 -3.23 -27.53
C LEU A 13 -8.49 -2.24 -27.28
N ALA A 14 -8.42 -1.08 -27.92
CA ALA A 14 -9.52 -0.13 -28.02
C ALA A 14 -10.49 -0.65 -29.09
N LEU A 15 -11.75 -0.82 -28.73
CA LEU A 15 -12.75 -1.41 -29.61
C LEU A 15 -13.41 -0.32 -30.45
N SER A 16 -13.55 -0.58 -31.74
CA SER A 16 -14.22 0.34 -32.66
C SER A 16 -14.97 -0.41 -33.75
N ARG A 17 -15.91 0.27 -34.41
CA ARG A 17 -16.63 -0.27 -35.57
C ARG A 17 -15.72 -0.56 -36.77
N TYR A 18 -14.57 0.11 -36.84
CA TYR A 18 -13.64 0.04 -37.98
C TYR A 18 -12.44 -0.88 -37.71
N GLY A 19 -12.45 -1.60 -36.59
CA GLY A 19 -11.37 -2.49 -36.18
C GLY A 19 -10.80 -2.14 -34.81
N ASN A 20 -10.25 -3.15 -34.15
CA ASN A 20 -9.67 -3.00 -32.82
C ASN A 20 -8.24 -2.48 -32.94
N THR A 21 -7.88 -1.48 -32.13
CA THR A 21 -6.55 -0.85 -32.16
C THR A 21 -5.81 -1.09 -30.84
N PRO A 22 -4.57 -1.59 -30.85
CA PRO A 22 -3.76 -1.68 -29.63
C PRO A 22 -3.58 -0.31 -28.98
N PHE A 23 -3.67 -0.27 -27.65
CA PHE A 23 -3.42 0.94 -26.90
C PHE A 23 -2.68 0.64 -25.60
N GLY A 24 -2.09 1.69 -25.05
CA GLY A 24 -1.38 1.63 -23.79
C GLY A 24 -1.28 3.00 -23.16
N ILE A 25 -0.60 3.04 -22.03
CA ILE A 25 -0.41 4.25 -21.25
C ILE A 25 1.09 4.48 -21.07
N ARG A 26 1.54 5.71 -21.29
CA ARG A 26 2.95 6.07 -21.10
C ARG A 26 3.31 6.07 -19.63
N LEU A 27 4.56 5.77 -19.32
CA LEU A 27 5.03 5.76 -17.93
C LEU A 27 4.78 7.09 -17.21
N ALA A 28 5.02 8.23 -17.89
CA ALA A 28 4.73 9.55 -17.33
C ALA A 28 3.24 9.75 -17.00
N ASP A 29 2.35 9.16 -17.79
CA ASP A 29 0.91 9.19 -17.58
C ASP A 29 0.47 8.17 -16.50
N ARG A 30 1.10 7.00 -16.41
CA ARG A 30 0.89 6.01 -15.33
C ARG A 30 1.30 6.52 -13.96
N LEU A 31 2.31 7.40 -13.89
CA LEU A 31 2.68 8.05 -12.64
C LEU A 31 1.59 8.99 -12.11
N MET A 32 0.56 9.32 -12.90
CA MET A 32 -0.68 9.96 -12.43
C MET A 32 -1.70 8.96 -11.87
N HIS A 33 -1.28 7.72 -11.61
CA HIS A 33 -2.08 6.65 -11.06
C HIS A 33 -3.17 6.10 -12.00
N LEU A 34 -3.53 4.85 -11.75
CA LEU A 34 -4.58 4.12 -12.44
C LEU A 34 -5.55 3.54 -11.40
N HIS A 35 -6.81 3.93 -11.48
CA HIS A 35 -7.89 3.34 -10.70
C HIS A 35 -8.60 2.27 -11.53
N VAL A 36 -8.75 1.09 -10.95
CA VAL A 36 -9.41 -0.05 -11.58
C VAL A 36 -10.51 -0.58 -10.66
N VAL A 37 -11.71 -0.73 -11.20
CA VAL A 37 -12.86 -1.24 -10.46
C VAL A 37 -13.58 -2.33 -11.26
N GLY A 38 -14.15 -3.31 -10.56
CA GLY A 38 -14.98 -4.34 -11.17
C GLY A 38 -15.21 -5.56 -10.30
N GLN A 39 -16.27 -6.32 -10.57
CA GLN A 39 -16.60 -7.56 -9.86
C GLN A 39 -15.50 -8.63 -10.00
N THR A 40 -15.55 -9.66 -9.16
CA THR A 40 -14.69 -10.85 -9.27
C THR A 40 -14.77 -11.49 -10.67
N GLY A 41 -13.65 -11.99 -11.17
CA GLY A 41 -13.59 -12.68 -12.47
C GLY A 41 -13.65 -11.78 -13.71
N THR A 42 -13.70 -10.46 -13.55
CA THR A 42 -13.80 -9.52 -14.68
C THR A 42 -12.48 -9.26 -15.42
N GLY A 43 -11.33 -9.63 -14.82
CA GLY A 43 -10.01 -9.49 -15.45
C GLY A 43 -9.04 -8.51 -14.75
N LYS A 44 -9.37 -8.02 -13.56
CA LYS A 44 -8.53 -7.08 -12.78
C LYS A 44 -7.14 -7.65 -12.45
N SER A 45 -7.08 -8.86 -11.89
CA SER A 45 -5.80 -9.50 -11.53
C SER A 45 -4.96 -9.81 -12.79
N THR A 46 -5.60 -10.16 -13.90
CA THR A 46 -4.94 -10.31 -15.21
C THR A 46 -4.31 -8.99 -15.69
N LEU A 47 -5.01 -7.86 -15.53
CA LEU A 47 -4.46 -6.55 -15.85
C LEU A 47 -3.23 -6.23 -14.99
N LEU A 48 -3.31 -6.44 -13.67
CA LEU A 48 -2.19 -6.24 -12.75
C LEU A 48 -0.98 -7.10 -13.11
N ALA A 49 -1.18 -8.40 -13.36
CA ALA A 49 -0.11 -9.31 -13.73
C ALA A 49 0.60 -8.85 -15.01
N ASN A 50 -0.18 -8.47 -16.03
CA ASN A 50 0.33 -7.97 -17.29
C ASN A 50 1.12 -6.67 -17.15
N LEU A 51 0.67 -5.74 -16.30
CA LEU A 51 1.40 -4.49 -16.02
C LEU A 51 2.71 -4.77 -15.27
N ALA A 52 2.67 -5.61 -14.23
CA ALA A 52 3.85 -5.93 -13.43
C ALA A 52 4.94 -6.67 -14.24
N LEU A 53 4.56 -7.63 -15.09
CA LEU A 53 5.51 -8.32 -15.97
C LEU A 53 6.10 -7.40 -17.03
N GLN A 54 5.29 -6.48 -17.54
CA GLN A 54 5.72 -5.43 -18.45
C GLN A 54 6.71 -4.45 -17.80
N ASP A 55 6.51 -4.13 -16.51
CA ASP A 55 7.40 -3.30 -15.72
C ASP A 55 8.73 -4.03 -15.49
N ALA A 56 8.69 -5.29 -15.07
CA ALA A 56 9.87 -6.14 -14.90
C ALA A 56 10.69 -6.29 -16.19
N ALA A 57 10.04 -6.56 -17.33
CA ALA A 57 10.71 -6.73 -18.62
C ALA A 57 11.45 -5.47 -19.10
N ARG A 58 11.00 -4.29 -18.64
CA ARG A 58 11.59 -2.99 -18.98
C ARG A 58 12.55 -2.47 -17.91
N GLY A 59 12.76 -3.23 -16.84
CA GLY A 59 13.61 -2.83 -15.71
C GLY A 59 12.98 -1.75 -14.82
N PHE A 60 11.65 -1.60 -14.82
CA PHE A 60 10.97 -0.76 -13.83
C PHE A 60 10.74 -1.56 -12.55
N GLY A 61 11.06 -0.94 -11.42
CA GLY A 61 10.78 -1.53 -10.11
C GLY A 61 9.28 -1.49 -9.81
N PHE A 62 8.78 -2.51 -9.12
CA PHE A 62 7.40 -2.50 -8.66
C PHE A 62 7.27 -3.22 -7.31
N CYS A 63 6.19 -2.88 -6.60
CA CYS A 63 5.67 -3.64 -5.48
C CYS A 63 4.24 -4.09 -5.79
N LEU A 64 3.95 -5.38 -5.68
CA LEU A 64 2.58 -5.90 -5.63
C LEU A 64 2.19 -6.19 -4.18
N ILE A 65 0.99 -5.77 -3.78
CA ILE A 65 0.35 -6.19 -2.54
C ILE A 65 -0.92 -6.97 -2.91
N ASP A 66 -0.94 -8.25 -2.57
CA ASP A 66 -2.05 -9.16 -2.84
C ASP A 66 -2.59 -9.74 -1.51
N PRO A 67 -3.84 -9.41 -1.12
CA PRO A 67 -4.48 -9.99 0.06
C PRO A 67 -4.78 -11.47 -0.10
N HIS A 68 -5.04 -11.96 -1.31
CA HIS A 68 -5.58 -13.31 -1.54
C HIS A 68 -4.46 -14.32 -1.81
N GLY A 69 -3.43 -13.90 -2.54
CA GLY A 69 -2.21 -14.65 -2.79
C GLY A 69 -2.11 -15.24 -4.20
N ASP A 70 -3.24 -15.46 -4.88
CA ASP A 70 -3.27 -16.08 -6.22
C ASP A 70 -2.48 -15.28 -7.27
N LEU A 71 -2.57 -13.94 -7.22
CA LEU A 71 -1.88 -13.06 -8.14
C LEU A 71 -0.38 -12.98 -7.77
N ALA A 72 -0.06 -12.93 -6.48
CA ALA A 72 1.31 -12.97 -5.99
C ALA A 72 2.02 -14.26 -6.42
N ASP A 73 1.39 -15.42 -6.24
CA ASP A 73 1.95 -16.72 -6.59
C ASP A 73 2.13 -16.84 -8.11
N THR A 74 1.17 -16.36 -8.88
CA THR A 74 1.27 -16.28 -10.34
C THR A 74 2.47 -15.45 -10.78
N LEU A 75 2.65 -14.26 -10.22
CA LEU A 75 3.80 -13.40 -10.57
C LEU A 75 5.13 -13.99 -10.09
N ALA A 76 5.17 -14.58 -8.90
CA ALA A 76 6.36 -15.23 -8.38
C ALA A 76 6.83 -16.37 -9.29
N ALA A 77 5.90 -17.18 -9.81
CA ALA A 77 6.20 -18.24 -10.76
C ALA A 77 6.79 -17.71 -12.09
N HIS A 78 6.36 -16.54 -12.57
CA HIS A 78 6.91 -15.93 -13.81
C HIS A 78 8.24 -15.21 -13.61
N LEU A 79 8.46 -14.63 -12.42
CA LEU A 79 9.64 -13.81 -12.15
C LEU A 79 10.78 -14.63 -11.55
N GLY A 80 10.46 -15.73 -10.84
CA GLY A 80 11.44 -16.55 -10.13
C GLY A 80 12.26 -15.72 -9.15
N ASP A 81 13.55 -16.01 -9.07
CA ASP A 81 14.49 -15.33 -8.16
C ASP A 81 14.73 -13.85 -8.47
N ARG A 82 14.19 -13.32 -9.59
CA ARG A 82 14.27 -11.89 -9.91
C ARG A 82 13.43 -11.02 -8.97
N ALA A 83 12.47 -11.60 -8.26
CA ALA A 83 11.59 -10.89 -7.35
C ALA A 83 11.79 -11.34 -5.90
N HIS A 84 11.76 -10.38 -4.98
CA HIS A 84 11.62 -10.67 -3.57
C HIS A 84 10.16 -11.07 -3.30
N LEU A 85 9.90 -12.34 -3.04
CA LEU A 85 8.61 -12.81 -2.56
C LEU A 85 8.57 -12.78 -1.04
N TRP A 86 7.83 -11.82 -0.49
CA TRP A 86 7.56 -11.75 0.94
C TRP A 86 6.17 -12.33 1.21
N ALA A 87 6.14 -13.50 1.86
CA ALA A 87 4.92 -14.19 2.25
C ALA A 87 4.89 -14.36 3.78
N PRO A 88 4.36 -13.39 4.55
CA PRO A 88 4.38 -13.43 6.02
C PRO A 88 3.60 -14.59 6.64
N ALA A 89 2.72 -15.24 5.87
CA ALA A 89 2.00 -16.43 6.30
C ALA A 89 2.86 -17.70 6.29
N ASP A 90 3.95 -17.70 5.53
CA ASP A 90 4.88 -18.82 5.39
C ASP A 90 5.97 -18.73 6.48
N PRO A 91 6.09 -19.74 7.37
CA PRO A 91 7.09 -19.73 8.44
C PRO A 91 8.53 -19.78 7.93
N ASP A 92 8.76 -20.31 6.73
CA ASP A 92 10.10 -20.47 6.15
C ASP A 92 10.52 -19.27 5.30
N ASN A 93 9.61 -18.31 5.07
CA ASN A 93 9.93 -17.10 4.34
C ASN A 93 10.92 -16.24 5.16
N PRO A 94 12.13 -15.97 4.65
CA PRO A 94 13.16 -15.29 5.43
C PRO A 94 12.97 -13.77 5.46
N TYR A 95 12.10 -13.22 4.60
CA TYR A 95 11.91 -11.80 4.49
C TYR A 95 11.00 -11.27 5.59
N GLY A 96 11.25 -10.01 5.96
CA GLY A 96 10.36 -9.29 6.83
C GLY A 96 10.72 -7.81 6.91
N TYR A 97 9.95 -7.03 7.65
CA TYR A 97 10.06 -5.59 7.66
C TYR A 97 9.72 -5.04 9.05
N ASN A 98 10.70 -4.40 9.68
CA ASN A 98 10.48 -3.64 10.91
C ASN A 98 10.38 -2.14 10.59
N PRO A 99 9.19 -1.51 10.75
CA PRO A 99 8.98 -0.10 10.43
C PRO A 99 9.75 0.87 11.34
N LEU A 100 10.29 0.40 12.46
CA LEU A 100 11.00 1.22 13.45
C LEU A 100 12.51 1.29 13.19
N THR A 101 13.05 0.48 12.26
CA THR A 101 14.51 0.36 12.09
C THR A 101 15.04 1.24 10.97
N ARG A 102 16.20 1.89 11.23
CA ARG A 102 16.94 2.72 10.26
C ARG A 102 16.10 3.86 9.65
N VAL A 103 15.20 4.43 10.46
CA VAL A 103 14.45 5.64 10.11
C VAL A 103 15.28 6.85 10.56
N PRO A 104 15.64 7.78 9.65
CA PRO A 104 16.31 9.02 10.05
C PRO A 104 15.44 9.84 11.00
N GLU A 105 16.04 10.51 11.98
CA GLU A 105 15.36 11.27 13.04
C GLU A 105 14.33 12.27 12.49
N ALA A 106 14.66 12.96 11.41
CA ALA A 106 13.76 13.91 10.73
C ALA A 106 12.44 13.29 10.24
N PHE A 107 12.37 11.96 10.06
CA PHE A 107 11.16 11.25 9.62
C PHE A 107 10.44 10.53 10.75
N HIS A 108 10.92 10.59 12.00
CA HIS A 108 10.27 9.91 13.13
C HIS A 108 8.80 10.32 13.32
N PRO A 109 8.42 11.62 13.28
CA PRO A 109 7.02 12.02 13.42
C PRO A 109 6.12 11.48 12.31
N LEU A 110 6.61 11.48 11.07
CA LEU A 110 5.88 10.99 9.91
C LEU A 110 5.64 9.47 9.99
N VAL A 111 6.67 8.70 10.36
CA VAL A 111 6.54 7.25 10.52
C VAL A 111 5.62 6.92 11.69
N ALA A 112 5.76 7.59 12.83
CA ALA A 112 4.87 7.39 13.97
C ALA A 112 3.40 7.68 13.61
N ALA A 113 3.12 8.77 12.90
CA ALA A 113 1.77 9.11 12.43
C ALA A 113 1.20 8.04 11.48
N GLY A 114 1.97 7.58 10.50
CA GLY A 114 1.52 6.53 9.59
C GLY A 114 1.23 5.18 10.27
N LEU A 115 2.03 4.81 11.28
CA LEU A 115 1.78 3.62 12.11
C LEU A 115 0.49 3.75 12.92
N ILE A 116 0.28 4.91 13.54
CA ILE A 116 -0.93 5.24 14.29
C ILE A 116 -2.16 5.14 13.38
N ASP A 117 -2.13 5.75 12.20
CA ASP A 117 -3.25 5.75 11.26
C ASP A 117 -3.59 4.32 10.79
N ALA A 118 -2.57 3.49 10.52
CA ALA A 118 -2.76 2.09 10.15
C ALA A 118 -3.44 1.30 11.28
N PHE A 119 -3.03 1.48 12.53
CA PHE A 119 -3.67 0.85 13.69
C PHE A 119 -5.09 1.37 13.94
N LYS A 120 -5.29 2.68 13.82
CA LYS A 120 -6.59 3.35 14.01
C LYS A 120 -7.64 2.84 13.02
N LYS A 121 -7.27 2.66 11.76
CA LYS A 121 -8.17 2.13 10.72
C LYS A 121 -8.70 0.73 11.08
N GLN A 122 -7.89 -0.13 11.68
CA GLN A 122 -8.34 -1.47 12.05
C GLN A 122 -9.13 -1.48 13.37
N TRP A 123 -8.85 -0.57 14.30
CA TRP A 123 -9.39 -0.61 15.66
C TRP A 123 -10.34 0.54 15.98
N THR A 124 -11.15 0.96 15.00
CA THR A 124 -12.07 2.12 15.09
C THR A 124 -12.91 2.13 16.36
N ASP A 125 -13.52 0.99 16.69
CA ASP A 125 -14.51 0.89 17.77
C ASP A 125 -13.91 0.99 19.18
N ALA A 126 -12.58 0.88 19.29
CA ALA A 126 -11.85 0.91 20.55
C ALA A 126 -10.74 1.98 20.55
N TRP A 127 -10.73 2.89 19.58
CA TRP A 127 -9.70 3.92 19.46
C TRP A 127 -10.06 5.17 20.27
N GLY A 128 -9.22 5.52 21.24
CA GLY A 128 -9.40 6.71 22.06
C GLY A 128 -8.27 7.73 21.89
N VAL A 129 -8.59 9.02 22.06
CA VAL A 129 -7.61 10.13 22.04
C VAL A 129 -6.43 9.85 22.96
N ARG A 130 -6.71 9.26 24.12
CA ARG A 130 -5.68 8.89 25.09
C ARG A 130 -4.78 7.75 24.63
N MET A 131 -5.36 6.70 24.05
CA MET A 131 -4.61 5.58 23.47
C MET A 131 -3.66 6.11 22.39
N GLU A 132 -4.16 7.01 21.55
CA GLU A 132 -3.37 7.66 20.51
C GLU A 132 -2.20 8.48 21.07
N HIS A 133 -2.45 9.31 22.10
CA HIS A 133 -1.41 10.09 22.78
C HIS A 133 -0.30 9.21 23.37
N LEU A 134 -0.69 8.14 24.07
CA LEU A 134 0.25 7.16 24.64
C LEU A 134 1.07 6.48 23.55
N LEU A 135 0.40 5.96 22.51
CA LEU A 135 1.05 5.22 21.43
C LEU A 135 2.01 6.11 20.64
N ARG A 136 1.66 7.38 20.41
CA ARG A 136 2.52 8.37 19.72
C ARG A 136 3.85 8.54 20.42
N HIS A 137 3.83 8.80 21.72
CA HIS A 137 5.05 8.99 22.50
C HIS A 137 5.87 7.71 22.63
N ALA A 138 5.20 6.56 22.72
CA ALA A 138 5.86 5.27 22.71
C ALA A 138 6.57 5.00 21.36
N LEU A 139 5.89 5.16 20.23
CA LEU A 139 6.48 4.97 18.91
C LEU A 139 7.65 5.92 18.63
N LEU A 140 7.55 7.20 19.01
CA LEU A 140 8.65 8.16 18.91
C LEU A 140 9.86 7.72 19.75
N THR A 141 9.61 7.19 20.95
CA THR A 141 10.67 6.68 21.82
C THR A 141 11.35 5.45 21.21
N LEU A 142 10.56 4.54 20.61
CA LEU A 142 11.09 3.34 19.95
C LEU A 142 11.86 3.67 18.67
N LEU A 143 11.42 4.65 17.89
CA LEU A 143 12.12 5.13 16.69
C LEU A 143 13.51 5.71 17.00
N ALA A 144 13.71 6.25 18.21
CA ALA A 144 15.02 6.68 18.70
C ALA A 144 15.96 5.52 19.07
N GLN A 145 15.47 4.27 19.09
CA GLN A 145 16.26 3.10 19.45
C GLN A 145 16.79 2.38 18.18
N PRO A 146 18.08 2.02 18.12
CA PRO A 146 18.63 1.38 16.92
C PRO A 146 18.08 -0.02 16.59
N ARG A 147 17.57 -0.73 17.60
CA ARG A 147 17.16 -2.15 17.51
C ARG A 147 15.75 -2.41 18.03
N ALA A 148 14.95 -1.38 18.27
CA ALA A 148 13.59 -1.60 18.77
C ALA A 148 12.67 -2.21 17.72
N ASP A 149 11.68 -2.94 18.20
CA ASP A 149 10.56 -3.45 17.42
C ASP A 149 9.24 -3.25 18.17
N LEU A 150 8.13 -3.70 17.57
CA LEU A 150 6.80 -3.48 18.13
C LEU A 150 6.60 -4.17 19.49
N ARG A 151 7.36 -5.22 19.83
CA ARG A 151 7.26 -5.90 21.12
C ARG A 151 7.72 -5.02 22.27
N ASP A 152 8.58 -4.04 22.00
CA ASP A 152 9.11 -3.11 22.99
C ASP A 152 8.08 -2.07 23.47
N LEU A 153 6.94 -1.94 22.77
CA LEU A 153 5.88 -1.01 23.15
C LEU A 153 5.37 -1.26 24.57
N ILE A 154 5.09 -2.53 24.92
CA ILE A 154 4.51 -2.85 26.22
C ILE A 154 5.53 -2.70 27.36
N PRO A 155 6.75 -3.28 27.26
CA PRO A 155 7.82 -3.04 28.24
C PRO A 155 8.08 -1.56 28.51
N LEU A 156 8.04 -0.71 27.49
CA LEU A 156 8.24 0.74 27.65
C LEU A 156 7.21 1.38 28.60
N PHE A 157 5.97 0.91 28.61
CA PHE A 157 4.94 1.42 29.52
C PHE A 157 5.05 0.85 30.94
N ILE A 158 5.32 -0.46 31.08
CA ILE A 158 5.20 -1.16 32.36
C ILE A 158 6.52 -1.27 33.15
N ASP A 159 7.66 -1.32 32.45
CA ASP A 159 8.97 -1.52 33.07
C ASP A 159 9.71 -0.18 33.18
N LYS A 160 9.91 0.28 34.42
CA LYS A 160 10.60 1.53 34.73
C LYS A 160 12.08 1.51 34.33
N ALA A 161 12.76 0.37 34.45
CA ALA A 161 14.17 0.24 34.14
C ALA A 161 14.39 0.25 32.62
N VAL A 162 13.60 -0.52 31.87
CA VAL A 162 13.62 -0.51 30.40
C VAL A 162 13.32 0.88 29.86
N ARG A 163 12.28 1.54 30.40
CA ARG A 163 11.96 2.91 30.02
C ARG A 163 13.12 3.86 30.28
N ALA A 164 13.72 3.84 31.47
CA ALA A 164 14.85 4.72 31.79
C ALA A 164 16.03 4.53 30.80
N GLN A 165 16.32 3.29 30.41
CA GLN A 165 17.37 2.99 29.43
C GLN A 165 17.03 3.55 28.04
N MET A 166 15.80 3.40 27.56
CA MET A 166 15.37 3.93 26.26
C MET A 166 15.37 5.46 26.23
N LEU A 167 14.94 6.11 27.32
CA LEU A 167 14.90 7.58 27.43
C LEU A 167 16.28 8.23 27.42
N ALA A 168 17.34 7.50 27.78
CA ALA A 168 18.70 7.99 27.67
C ALA A 168 19.10 8.34 26.22
N ARG A 169 18.43 7.74 25.22
CA ARG A 169 18.67 7.98 23.78
C ARG A 169 17.69 8.94 23.13
N VAL A 170 16.59 9.29 23.80
CA VAL A 170 15.62 10.25 23.28
C VAL A 170 16.18 11.65 23.43
N THR A 171 16.30 12.40 22.34
CA THR A 171 16.79 13.80 22.31
C THR A 171 15.65 14.81 22.40
N ASP A 172 14.49 14.47 21.83
CA ASP A 172 13.32 15.34 21.71
C ASP A 172 12.78 15.80 23.10
N PRO A 173 12.72 17.12 23.36
CA PRO A 173 12.24 17.66 24.63
C PRO A 173 10.77 17.36 24.94
N GLN A 174 9.90 17.28 23.93
CA GLN A 174 8.47 16.99 24.10
C GLN A 174 8.26 15.53 24.50
N VAL A 175 8.98 14.61 23.83
CA VAL A 175 8.94 13.19 24.19
C VAL A 175 9.44 12.97 25.62
N ARG A 176 10.54 13.64 25.99
CA ARG A 176 11.03 13.63 27.38
C ARG A 176 10.02 14.24 28.36
N HIS A 177 9.40 15.37 28.01
CA HIS A 177 8.41 16.02 28.86
C HIS A 177 7.24 15.08 29.17
N PHE A 178 6.72 14.40 28.16
CA PHE A 178 5.66 13.40 28.33
C PHE A 178 6.07 12.32 29.35
N TRP A 179 7.25 11.71 29.20
CA TRP A 179 7.66 10.60 30.06
C TRP A 179 8.03 11.00 31.48
N TYR A 180 8.58 12.20 31.69
CA TYR A 180 8.99 12.67 33.02
C TYR A 180 7.89 13.42 33.77
N ASN A 181 6.96 14.08 33.07
CA ASN A 181 5.98 14.98 33.69
C ASN A 181 4.53 14.55 33.50
N GLU A 182 4.16 13.97 32.35
CA GLU A 182 2.77 13.59 32.07
C GLU A 182 2.48 12.16 32.48
N TYR A 183 3.23 11.20 31.94
CA TYR A 183 3.03 9.77 32.17
C TYR A 183 3.04 9.39 33.66
N PRO A 184 3.94 9.92 34.52
CA PRO A 184 3.92 9.60 35.95
C PRO A 184 2.70 10.18 36.70
N LYS A 185 2.10 11.27 36.21
CA LYS A 185 0.87 11.85 36.77
C LYS A 185 -0.38 11.07 36.39
N MET A 186 -0.29 10.21 35.36
CA MET A 186 -1.35 9.24 35.09
C MET A 186 -1.29 8.18 36.20
N ASN A 187 -2.19 8.27 37.18
CA ASN A 187 -2.29 7.28 38.26
C ASN A 187 -2.27 5.84 37.71
N TYR A 188 -1.76 4.88 38.47
CA TYR A 188 -1.60 3.49 38.02
C TYR A 188 -2.87 2.92 37.38
N LYS A 189 -4.05 3.14 37.97
CA LYS A 189 -5.35 2.76 37.39
C LYS A 189 -5.60 3.44 36.04
N THR A 190 -5.47 4.75 36.01
CA THR A 190 -5.69 5.55 34.81
C THR A 190 -4.69 5.13 33.72
N ALA A 191 -3.38 5.09 33.97
CA ALA A 191 -2.38 4.64 32.99
C ALA A 191 -2.69 3.24 32.45
N PHE A 192 -3.08 2.30 33.32
CA PHE A 192 -3.49 0.96 32.93
C PHE A 192 -4.72 0.96 32.00
N ASP A 193 -5.71 1.82 32.26
CA ASP A 193 -6.90 1.97 31.39
C ASP A 193 -6.55 2.43 29.97
N GLY A 194 -5.47 3.22 29.81
CA GLY A 194 -5.01 3.68 28.49
C GLY A 194 -4.05 2.71 27.79
N VAL A 195 -3.24 1.97 28.55
CA VAL A 195 -2.25 1.00 28.04
C VAL A 195 -2.91 -0.36 27.72
N ALA A 196 -3.91 -0.79 28.48
CA ALA A 196 -4.57 -2.08 28.28
C ALA A 196 -5.17 -2.25 26.87
N PRO A 197 -5.85 -1.26 26.26
CA PRO A 197 -6.28 -1.35 24.87
C PRO A 197 -5.13 -1.56 23.89
N ILE A 198 -4.00 -0.87 24.09
CA ILE A 198 -2.79 -1.03 23.27
C ILE A 198 -2.26 -2.46 23.41
N ALA A 199 -2.11 -2.94 24.65
CA ALA A 199 -1.63 -4.29 24.96
C ALA A 199 -2.51 -5.38 24.34
N ASN A 200 -3.83 -5.25 24.45
CA ASN A 200 -4.78 -6.23 23.91
C ASN A 200 -4.69 -6.30 22.37
N LYS A 201 -4.69 -5.15 21.71
CA LYS A 201 -4.69 -5.07 20.24
C LYS A 201 -3.36 -5.49 19.63
N LEU A 202 -2.26 -4.97 20.18
CA LEU A 202 -0.92 -5.34 19.75
C LEU A 202 -0.59 -6.80 20.10
N GLY A 203 -1.03 -7.26 21.28
CA GLY A 203 -0.93 -8.64 21.70
C GLY A 203 -1.64 -9.58 20.73
N ALA A 204 -2.87 -9.28 20.32
CA ALA A 204 -3.59 -10.06 19.31
C ALA A 204 -2.86 -10.07 17.94
N PHE A 205 -2.34 -8.92 17.50
CA PHE A 205 -1.60 -8.80 16.24
C PHE A 205 -0.28 -9.58 16.25
N LEU A 206 0.50 -9.49 17.33
CA LEU A 206 1.78 -10.16 17.50
C LEU A 206 1.66 -11.59 18.06
N ALA A 207 0.46 -12.05 18.44
CA ALA A 207 0.24 -13.43 18.86
C ALA A 207 0.55 -14.40 17.73
N HIS A 208 0.26 -14.02 16.48
CA HIS A 208 0.58 -14.82 15.31
C HIS A 208 2.11 -14.94 15.13
N PRO A 209 2.70 -16.14 15.26
CA PRO A 209 4.16 -16.30 15.31
C PRO A 209 4.85 -15.85 14.02
N ASN A 210 4.26 -16.12 12.86
CA ASN A 210 4.86 -15.73 11.57
C ASN A 210 4.85 -14.21 11.38
N VAL A 211 3.80 -13.51 11.80
CA VAL A 211 3.74 -12.03 11.76
C VAL A 211 4.74 -11.42 12.73
N ARG A 212 4.82 -11.96 13.95
CA ARG A 212 5.81 -11.53 14.94
C ARG A 212 7.24 -11.69 14.39
N ARG A 213 7.57 -12.84 13.80
CA ARG A 213 8.86 -13.08 13.12
C ARG A 213 9.09 -12.10 11.97
N ALA A 214 8.11 -11.94 11.09
CA ALA A 214 8.21 -11.07 9.92
C ALA A 214 8.41 -9.58 10.29
N LEU A 215 7.85 -9.10 11.41
CA LEU A 215 7.95 -7.70 11.80
C LEU A 215 9.07 -7.40 12.79
N CYS A 216 9.41 -8.35 13.67
CA CYS A 216 10.29 -8.10 14.81
C CYS A 216 11.66 -8.76 14.64
N GLU A 217 11.73 -9.92 14.00
CA GLU A 217 12.95 -10.73 13.90
C GLU A 217 13.21 -11.24 12.48
N PRO A 218 13.20 -10.37 11.45
CA PRO A 218 13.40 -10.83 10.08
C PRO A 218 14.85 -11.25 9.86
N ALA A 219 15.06 -12.48 9.36
CA ALA A 219 16.38 -12.95 8.94
C ALA A 219 16.93 -12.10 7.77
N LYS A 220 16.06 -11.70 6.83
CA LYS A 220 16.36 -10.81 5.70
C LYS A 220 15.45 -9.57 5.76
N PRO A 221 15.84 -8.50 6.48
CA PRO A 221 15.03 -7.30 6.59
C PRO A 221 14.95 -6.56 5.24
N LEU A 222 13.72 -6.42 4.73
CA LEU A 222 13.39 -5.61 3.57
C LEU A 222 13.64 -4.13 3.86
N ARG A 223 14.04 -3.41 2.81
CA ARG A 223 14.30 -1.97 2.86
C ARG A 223 13.59 -1.30 1.70
N PHE A 224 12.34 -0.88 1.91
CA PHE A 224 11.50 -0.35 0.82
C PHE A 224 12.14 0.82 0.07
N ARG A 225 12.84 1.72 0.78
CA ARG A 225 13.59 2.80 0.14
C ARG A 225 14.66 2.28 -0.84
N LYS A 226 15.44 1.27 -0.42
CA LYS A 226 16.46 0.63 -1.24
C LYS A 226 15.83 -0.09 -2.44
N ILE A 227 14.77 -0.87 -2.19
CA ILE A 227 13.99 -1.58 -3.23
C ILE A 227 13.50 -0.59 -4.30
N MET A 228 13.03 0.59 -3.88
CA MET A 228 12.54 1.63 -4.77
C MET A 228 13.66 2.29 -5.59
N ASP A 229 14.76 2.68 -4.94
CA ASP A 229 15.88 3.36 -5.61
C ASP A 229 16.64 2.44 -6.57
N GLU A 230 16.81 1.16 -6.20
CA GLU A 230 17.45 0.15 -7.02
C GLU A 230 16.50 -0.48 -8.05
N GLY A 231 15.22 -0.11 -8.04
CA GLY A 231 14.17 -0.61 -8.92
C GLY A 231 14.04 -2.13 -8.89
N GLN A 232 14.07 -2.70 -7.69
CA GLN A 232 13.84 -4.11 -7.42
C GLN A 232 12.36 -4.48 -7.57
N LEU A 233 12.10 -5.78 -7.71
CA LEU A 233 10.75 -6.32 -7.81
C LEU A 233 10.38 -6.91 -6.45
N LEU A 234 9.27 -6.46 -5.88
CA LEU A 234 8.74 -6.93 -4.60
C LEU A 234 7.32 -7.46 -4.81
N ILE A 235 7.08 -8.67 -4.35
CA ILE A 235 5.75 -9.30 -4.33
C ILE A 235 5.43 -9.59 -2.88
N ILE A 236 4.29 -9.08 -2.41
CA ILE A 236 3.81 -9.27 -1.05
C ILE A 236 2.55 -10.12 -1.10
N ASN A 237 2.68 -11.37 -0.68
CA ASN A 237 1.56 -12.31 -0.53
C ASN A 237 1.09 -12.28 0.92
N LEU A 238 -0.02 -11.58 1.21
CA LEU A 238 -0.55 -11.53 2.58
C LEU A 238 -1.40 -12.76 2.94
N SER A 239 -1.90 -13.50 1.95
CA SER A 239 -2.66 -14.75 2.13
C SER A 239 -3.70 -14.66 3.26
N LYS A 240 -4.73 -13.83 3.08
CA LYS A 240 -5.79 -13.50 4.06
C LYS A 240 -6.43 -14.72 4.70
N GLY A 241 -6.58 -15.82 3.95
CA GLY A 241 -7.12 -17.07 4.46
C GLY A 241 -6.23 -17.76 5.51
N ARG A 242 -4.92 -17.48 5.52
CA ARG A 242 -3.94 -18.03 6.48
C ARG A 242 -3.67 -17.09 7.65
N LEU A 243 -3.53 -15.79 7.40
CA LEU A 243 -3.25 -14.81 8.47
C LEU A 243 -4.52 -14.34 9.21
N GLY A 244 -5.69 -14.47 8.59
CA GLY A 244 -6.91 -13.83 9.05
C GLY A 244 -7.04 -12.38 8.57
N ALA A 245 -8.28 -11.90 8.51
CA ALA A 245 -8.62 -10.60 7.92
C ALA A 245 -7.97 -9.42 8.67
N ASP A 246 -8.10 -9.38 9.99
CA ASP A 246 -7.62 -8.24 10.80
C ASP A 246 -6.10 -8.07 10.71
N VAL A 247 -5.38 -9.19 10.83
CA VAL A 247 -3.92 -9.21 10.72
C VAL A 247 -3.47 -8.78 9.33
N THR A 248 -4.14 -9.27 8.28
CA THR A 248 -3.86 -8.92 6.88
C THR A 248 -4.05 -7.43 6.64
N ASN A 249 -5.15 -6.85 7.11
CA ASN A 249 -5.46 -5.44 6.92
C ASN A 249 -4.45 -4.52 7.64
N VAL A 250 -4.11 -4.83 8.90
CA VAL A 250 -3.08 -4.07 9.64
C VAL A 250 -1.75 -4.17 8.93
N LEU A 251 -1.30 -5.38 8.60
CA LEU A 251 -0.02 -5.59 7.93
C LEU A 251 0.05 -4.89 6.58
N GLY A 252 -1.00 -5.02 5.74
CA GLY A 252 -1.07 -4.34 4.46
C GLY A 252 -1.09 -2.82 4.59
N GLY A 253 -1.84 -2.27 5.55
CA GLY A 253 -1.85 -0.83 5.82
C GLY A 253 -0.49 -0.29 6.27
N LEU A 254 0.19 -1.02 7.17
CA LEU A 254 1.56 -0.70 7.60
C LEU A 254 2.54 -0.69 6.42
N ILE A 255 2.41 -1.64 5.49
CA ILE A 255 3.24 -1.76 4.30
C ILE A 255 2.99 -0.60 3.34
N VAL A 256 1.72 -0.29 3.02
CA VAL A 256 1.36 0.84 2.15
C VAL A 256 1.90 2.15 2.72
N ALA A 257 1.65 2.42 4.01
CA ALA A 257 2.16 3.62 4.69
C ALA A 257 3.70 3.70 4.61
N SER A 258 4.38 2.57 4.81
CA SER A 258 5.84 2.50 4.76
C SER A 258 6.41 2.73 3.35
N ILE A 259 5.75 2.23 2.31
CA ILE A 259 6.15 2.46 0.91
C ILE A 259 5.94 3.93 0.53
N VAL A 260 4.82 4.53 0.93
CA VAL A 260 4.56 5.96 0.71
C VAL A 260 5.60 6.82 1.43
N ASN A 261 5.91 6.53 2.70
CA ASN A 261 6.97 7.21 3.44
C ASN A 261 8.35 7.03 2.80
N ALA A 262 8.65 5.84 2.29
CA ALA A 262 9.88 5.59 1.54
C ALA A 262 9.94 6.47 0.27
N ALA A 263 8.83 6.65 -0.45
CA ALA A 263 8.77 7.55 -1.59
C ALA A 263 8.99 9.02 -1.17
N LEU A 264 8.26 9.53 -0.17
CA LEU A 264 8.40 10.90 0.32
C LEU A 264 9.85 11.22 0.73
N SER A 265 10.54 10.27 1.36
CA SER A 265 11.93 10.44 1.76
C SER A 265 12.89 10.65 0.55
N ARG A 266 12.46 10.37 -0.69
CA ARG A 266 13.22 10.64 -1.92
C ARG A 266 13.26 12.12 -2.29
N GLN A 267 12.70 13.00 -1.46
CA GLN A 267 12.87 14.45 -1.59
C GLN A 267 14.34 14.87 -1.74
N SER A 268 15.27 14.13 -1.14
CA SER A 268 16.71 14.36 -1.24
C SER A 268 17.33 14.03 -2.61
N ILE A 269 16.63 13.30 -3.47
CA ILE A 269 17.07 12.96 -4.83
C ILE A 269 16.45 13.97 -5.80
N PRO A 270 17.19 14.56 -6.75
CA PRO A 270 16.62 15.39 -7.81
C PRO A 270 15.52 14.65 -8.60
N GLU A 271 14.44 15.34 -8.97
CA GLU A 271 13.26 14.72 -9.59
C GLU A 271 13.61 13.89 -10.85
N ASN A 272 14.51 14.40 -11.68
CA ASN A 272 14.99 13.76 -12.91
C ASN A 272 15.94 12.55 -12.70
N ALA A 273 16.36 12.30 -11.46
CA ALA A 273 17.18 11.16 -11.06
C ALA A 273 16.36 10.11 -10.28
N ARG A 274 15.11 10.41 -9.92
CA ARG A 274 14.24 9.46 -9.22
C ARG A 274 13.83 8.35 -10.19
N ARG A 275 14.26 7.12 -9.90
CA ARG A 275 13.83 5.94 -10.66
C ARG A 275 12.32 5.71 -10.46
N PRO A 276 11.53 5.54 -11.53
CA PRO A 276 10.11 5.22 -11.42
C PRO A 276 9.89 3.89 -10.69
N PHE A 277 8.87 3.85 -9.84
CA PHE A 277 8.48 2.67 -9.08
C PHE A 277 6.95 2.55 -9.07
N MET A 278 6.43 1.36 -9.36
CA MET A 278 4.99 1.12 -9.42
C MET A 278 4.50 0.35 -8.20
N LEU A 279 3.52 0.90 -7.48
CA LEU A 279 2.83 0.21 -6.41
C LEU A 279 1.47 -0.28 -6.92
N HIS A 280 1.34 -1.59 -7.04
CA HIS A 280 0.10 -2.27 -7.42
C HIS A 280 -0.57 -2.79 -6.15
N VAL A 281 -1.77 -2.32 -5.84
CA VAL A 281 -2.49 -2.70 -4.63
C VAL A 281 -3.81 -3.33 -5.04
N ASP A 282 -3.91 -4.65 -4.87
CA ASP A 282 -5.19 -5.35 -4.97
C ASP A 282 -5.99 -5.15 -3.68
N GLU A 283 -7.30 -5.00 -3.82
CA GLU A 283 -8.22 -4.58 -2.75
C GLU A 283 -7.72 -3.40 -1.91
N PHE A 284 -7.34 -2.30 -2.58
CA PHE A 284 -6.68 -1.15 -1.94
C PHE A 284 -7.43 -0.58 -0.73
N HIS A 285 -8.77 -0.71 -0.73
CA HIS A 285 -9.65 -0.20 0.32
C HIS A 285 -9.38 -0.82 1.68
N ALA A 286 -8.87 -2.06 1.71
CA ALA A 286 -8.47 -2.76 2.93
C ALA A 286 -7.22 -2.15 3.59
N PHE A 287 -6.36 -1.47 2.81
CA PHE A 287 -5.03 -1.05 3.25
C PHE A 287 -4.83 0.47 3.27
N THR A 288 -5.74 1.24 2.66
CA THR A 288 -5.56 2.69 2.48
C THR A 288 -6.36 3.47 3.52
N THR A 289 -5.73 4.46 4.17
CA THR A 289 -6.38 5.43 5.06
C THR A 289 -6.68 6.74 4.32
N ALA A 290 -7.53 7.60 4.87
CA ALA A 290 -7.77 8.94 4.31
C ALA A 290 -6.47 9.75 4.17
N SER A 291 -5.63 9.76 5.21
CA SER A 291 -4.32 10.42 5.18
C SER A 291 -3.42 9.91 4.05
N ILE A 292 -3.41 8.60 3.80
CA ILE A 292 -2.64 8.03 2.69
C ILE A 292 -3.24 8.48 1.36
N ALA A 293 -4.58 8.41 1.22
CA ALA A 293 -5.29 8.79 0.00
C ALA A 293 -5.04 10.25 -0.39
N ASP A 294 -4.97 11.16 0.58
CA ASP A 294 -4.68 12.58 0.37
C ASP A 294 -3.24 12.83 -0.11
N ILE A 295 -2.30 11.97 0.29
CA ILE A 295 -0.88 12.09 -0.09
C ILE A 295 -0.59 11.43 -1.44
N LEU A 296 -1.37 10.41 -1.85
CA LEU A 296 -1.19 9.73 -3.14
C LEU A 296 -0.94 10.65 -4.34
N PRO A 297 -1.68 11.76 -4.53
CA PRO A 297 -1.50 12.65 -5.68
C PRO A 297 -0.11 13.29 -5.73
N GLU A 298 0.53 13.48 -4.58
CA GLU A 298 1.87 14.04 -4.47
C GLU A 298 2.97 13.02 -4.76
N THR A 299 2.67 11.73 -4.61
CA THR A 299 3.65 10.64 -4.73
C THR A 299 4.28 10.54 -6.13
N ARG A 300 3.57 11.05 -7.16
CA ARG A 300 4.09 11.21 -8.52
C ARG A 300 5.42 11.96 -8.55
N LYS A 301 5.53 13.07 -7.81
CA LYS A 301 6.75 13.91 -7.74
C LYS A 301 7.93 13.08 -7.26
N TYR A 302 7.68 12.10 -6.39
CA TYR A 302 8.68 11.21 -5.82
C TYR A 302 8.96 9.95 -6.67
N GLY A 303 8.40 9.89 -7.88
CA GLY A 303 8.58 8.78 -8.83
C GLY A 303 7.76 7.53 -8.48
N LEU A 304 6.74 7.64 -7.63
CA LEU A 304 5.84 6.54 -7.28
C LEU A 304 4.53 6.66 -8.07
N GLY A 305 4.23 5.64 -8.88
CA GLY A 305 2.94 5.47 -9.55
C GLY A 305 2.12 4.40 -8.86
N LEU A 306 0.78 4.50 -8.92
CA LEU A 306 -0.10 3.55 -8.24
C LEU A 306 -1.09 2.93 -9.21
N THR A 307 -1.34 1.63 -9.04
CA THR A 307 -2.50 0.94 -9.62
C THR A 307 -3.37 0.45 -8.47
N LEU A 308 -4.52 1.09 -8.28
CA LEU A 308 -5.42 0.83 -7.18
C LEU A 308 -6.61 0.01 -7.68
N VAL A 309 -6.80 -1.18 -7.14
CA VAL A 309 -7.83 -2.12 -7.58
C VAL A 309 -8.80 -2.41 -6.44
N HIS A 310 -10.11 -2.41 -6.74
CA HIS A 310 -11.14 -2.85 -5.79
C HIS A 310 -12.38 -3.37 -6.52
N GLN A 311 -13.27 -4.05 -5.79
CA GLN A 311 -14.49 -4.63 -6.36
C GLN A 311 -15.71 -3.71 -6.26
N HIS A 312 -15.93 -3.13 -5.09
CA HIS A 312 -17.15 -2.40 -4.74
C HIS A 312 -16.83 -1.06 -4.10
N ILE A 313 -17.70 -0.07 -4.30
CA ILE A 313 -17.55 1.25 -3.67
C ILE A 313 -17.95 1.19 -2.20
N ALA A 314 -18.94 0.36 -1.85
CA ALA A 314 -19.46 0.24 -0.49
C ALA A 314 -18.41 -0.17 0.56
N GLN A 315 -17.27 -0.72 0.14
CA GLN A 315 -16.16 -1.10 1.01
C GLN A 315 -15.11 0.01 1.20
N VAL A 316 -15.23 1.11 0.45
CA VAL A 316 -14.31 2.23 0.48
C VAL A 316 -14.92 3.35 1.30
N GLU A 317 -14.19 3.86 2.28
CA GLU A 317 -14.58 5.08 3.00
C GLU A 317 -14.77 6.23 2.01
N THR A 318 -15.85 7.00 2.14
CA THR A 318 -16.20 8.07 1.20
C THR A 318 -15.06 9.06 0.97
N ALA A 319 -14.41 9.50 2.05
CA ALA A 319 -13.26 10.41 1.96
C ALA A 319 -12.09 9.82 1.15
N VAL A 320 -11.76 8.54 1.35
CA VAL A 320 -10.72 7.84 0.58
C VAL A 320 -11.11 7.75 -0.89
N PHE A 321 -12.37 7.41 -1.17
CA PHE A 321 -12.88 7.27 -2.53
C PHE A 321 -12.87 8.61 -3.28
N ASP A 322 -13.32 9.69 -2.65
CA ASP A 322 -13.35 11.03 -3.22
C ASP A 322 -11.93 11.55 -3.50
N ALA A 323 -10.99 11.34 -2.56
CA ALA A 323 -9.59 11.68 -2.74
C ALA A 323 -8.97 10.93 -3.94
N ILE A 324 -9.29 9.64 -4.11
CA ILE A 324 -8.80 8.86 -5.25
C ILE A 324 -9.42 9.36 -6.55
N LEU A 325 -10.75 9.45 -6.65
CA LEU A 325 -11.42 9.89 -7.88
C LEU A 325 -11.01 11.30 -8.33
N GLY A 326 -10.74 12.19 -7.39
CA GLY A 326 -10.28 13.55 -7.67
C GLY A 326 -8.89 13.60 -8.30
N ASN A 327 -8.03 12.63 -7.98
CA ASN A 327 -6.60 12.73 -8.25
C ASN A 327 -6.02 11.68 -9.20
N VAL A 328 -6.75 10.59 -9.47
CA VAL A 328 -6.31 9.62 -10.47
C VAL A 328 -6.41 10.21 -11.87
N GLY A 329 -5.33 10.02 -12.63
CA GLY A 329 -5.26 10.41 -14.02
C GLY A 329 -6.15 9.51 -14.87
N SER A 330 -6.02 8.19 -14.69
CA SER A 330 -6.71 7.19 -15.51
C SER A 330 -7.68 6.33 -14.70
N LEU A 331 -8.83 6.02 -15.30
CA LEU A 331 -9.88 5.19 -14.72
C LEU A 331 -10.25 4.07 -15.69
N MET A 332 -10.25 2.83 -15.21
CA MET A 332 -10.74 1.66 -15.93
C MET A 332 -11.86 0.98 -15.12
N VAL A 333 -13.04 0.87 -15.73
CA VAL A 333 -14.25 0.32 -15.12
C VAL A 333 -14.63 -0.94 -15.87
N PHE A 334 -14.40 -2.10 -15.25
CA PHE A 334 -14.95 -3.38 -15.70
C PHE A 334 -16.43 -3.47 -15.30
N ARG A 335 -17.04 -4.65 -15.50
CA ARG A 335 -18.39 -4.91 -15.00
C ARG A 335 -18.52 -4.61 -13.51
N VAL A 336 -19.48 -3.76 -13.15
CA VAL A 336 -19.79 -3.36 -11.76
C VAL A 336 -21.27 -3.62 -11.44
N GLY A 337 -21.62 -3.60 -10.15
CA GLY A 337 -23.01 -3.78 -9.71
C GLY A 337 -23.89 -2.57 -9.99
N ALA A 338 -25.21 -2.78 -9.91
CA ALA A 338 -26.21 -1.73 -10.17
C ALA A 338 -26.08 -0.52 -9.23
N ASN A 339 -25.66 -0.73 -7.98
CA ASN A 339 -25.46 0.33 -7.00
C ASN A 339 -24.16 1.14 -7.25
N ASP A 340 -23.14 0.50 -7.81
CA ASP A 340 -21.83 1.13 -8.07
C ASP A 340 -21.83 1.90 -9.39
N ALA A 341 -22.58 1.43 -10.40
CA ALA A 341 -22.58 1.99 -11.76
C ALA A 341 -22.83 3.51 -11.83
N PRO A 342 -23.86 4.08 -11.16
CA PRO A 342 -24.16 5.51 -11.25
C PRO A 342 -23.01 6.43 -10.80
N VAL A 343 -22.16 5.96 -9.89
CA VAL A 343 -21.04 6.75 -9.37
C VAL A 343 -19.99 7.00 -10.45
N PHE A 344 -19.72 6.00 -11.29
CA PHE A 344 -18.73 6.10 -12.35
C PHE A 344 -19.24 6.81 -13.61
N LEU A 345 -20.55 6.90 -13.82
CA LEU A 345 -21.13 7.60 -14.99
C LEU A 345 -20.73 9.08 -15.07
N ARG A 346 -20.51 9.74 -13.92
CA ARG A 346 -20.00 11.12 -13.87
C ARG A 346 -18.59 11.27 -14.46
N GLN A 347 -17.84 10.17 -14.54
CA GLN A 347 -16.49 10.13 -15.11
C GLN A 347 -16.46 9.49 -16.51
N LEU A 348 -17.56 8.85 -16.92
CA LEU A 348 -17.67 8.06 -18.14
C LEU A 348 -18.74 8.64 -19.08
N GLU A 349 -18.34 9.63 -19.87
CA GLU A 349 -19.20 10.27 -20.89
C GLU A 349 -19.79 9.23 -21.86
N HIS A 350 -21.08 9.37 -22.15
CA HIS A 350 -21.83 8.53 -23.12
C HIS A 350 -21.89 7.03 -22.76
N VAL A 351 -21.65 6.66 -21.50
CA VAL A 351 -21.86 5.30 -20.97
C VAL A 351 -23.13 5.28 -20.14
N THR A 352 -23.92 4.21 -20.22
CA THR A 352 -25.11 3.99 -19.39
C THR A 352 -24.84 2.98 -18.26
N SER A 353 -25.67 2.97 -17.22
CA SER A 353 -25.57 1.93 -16.18
C SER A 353 -25.71 0.52 -16.77
N SER A 354 -26.59 0.35 -17.76
CA SER A 354 -26.80 -0.94 -18.43
C SER A 354 -25.51 -1.43 -19.10
N ASP A 355 -24.76 -0.52 -19.74
CA ASP A 355 -23.48 -0.87 -20.35
C ASP A 355 -22.50 -1.39 -19.30
N LEU A 356 -22.38 -0.71 -18.16
CA LEU A 356 -21.48 -1.12 -17.07
C LEU A 356 -21.88 -2.43 -16.41
N ILE A 357 -23.18 -2.67 -16.21
CA ILE A 357 -23.69 -3.86 -15.53
C ILE A 357 -23.60 -5.10 -16.43
N ASN A 358 -23.73 -4.94 -17.74
CA ASN A 358 -23.77 -6.05 -18.70
C ASN A 358 -22.43 -6.30 -19.41
N LEU A 359 -21.36 -5.58 -19.04
CA LEU A 359 -20.03 -5.76 -19.61
C LEU A 359 -19.56 -7.23 -19.51
N PRO A 360 -19.09 -7.84 -20.62
CA PRO A 360 -18.48 -9.17 -20.57
C PRO A 360 -17.19 -9.18 -19.76
N ASN A 361 -16.74 -10.36 -19.33
CA ASN A 361 -15.43 -10.51 -18.72
C ASN A 361 -14.33 -10.06 -19.70
N HIS A 362 -13.24 -9.48 -19.18
CA HIS A 362 -12.13 -8.92 -19.94
C HIS A 362 -12.51 -7.74 -20.85
N ARG A 363 -13.68 -7.13 -20.60
CA ARG A 363 -14.12 -5.88 -21.21
C ARG A 363 -14.28 -4.80 -20.16
N ALA A 364 -13.95 -3.57 -20.53
CA ALA A 364 -14.05 -2.41 -19.66
C ALA A 364 -14.39 -1.14 -20.46
N TYR A 365 -14.83 -0.10 -19.77
CA TYR A 365 -14.71 1.27 -20.26
C TYR A 365 -13.52 1.94 -19.61
N MET A 366 -12.82 2.78 -20.37
CA MET A 366 -11.64 3.47 -19.87
C MET A 366 -11.65 4.93 -20.27
N ARG A 367 -11.16 5.77 -19.35
CA ARG A 367 -10.70 7.12 -19.62
C ARG A 367 -9.23 7.17 -19.20
N VAL A 368 -8.33 7.46 -20.14
CA VAL A 368 -6.89 7.38 -19.92
C VAL A 368 -6.24 8.76 -20.05
N MET A 369 -5.18 9.01 -19.29
CA MET A 369 -4.33 10.16 -19.54
C MET A 369 -3.42 9.90 -20.73
N VAL A 370 -3.37 10.85 -21.65
CA VAL A 370 -2.44 10.88 -22.78
C VAL A 370 -1.80 12.26 -22.80
N ASN A 371 -0.49 12.34 -22.57
CA ASN A 371 0.23 13.62 -22.57
C ASN A 371 -0.35 14.66 -21.58
N GLY A 372 -0.81 14.23 -20.41
CA GLY A 372 -1.42 15.16 -19.46
C GLY A 372 -2.84 15.62 -19.82
N GLN A 373 -3.47 15.07 -20.87
CA GLN A 373 -4.88 15.31 -21.20
C GLN A 373 -5.71 14.04 -21.03
N ARG A 374 -6.93 14.17 -20.49
CA ARG A 374 -7.88 13.06 -20.40
C ARG A 374 -8.43 12.74 -21.79
N SER A 375 -8.39 11.47 -22.18
CA SER A 375 -9.01 11.00 -23.41
C SER A 375 -10.54 11.09 -23.33
N ARG A 376 -11.21 10.98 -24.49
CA ARG A 376 -12.60 10.54 -24.52
C ARG A 376 -12.72 9.12 -23.95
N VAL A 377 -13.90 8.76 -23.49
CA VAL A 377 -14.17 7.39 -23.00
C VAL A 377 -14.28 6.43 -24.18
N PHE A 378 -13.71 5.24 -24.03
CA PHE A 378 -13.75 4.19 -25.04
C PHE A 378 -13.87 2.81 -24.39
N SER A 379 -14.37 1.85 -25.16
CA SER A 379 -14.47 0.46 -24.74
C SER A 379 -13.17 -0.30 -25.02
N VAL A 380 -12.87 -1.23 -24.13
CA VAL A 380 -11.58 -1.91 -24.04
C VAL A 380 -11.80 -3.42 -24.01
N ALA A 381 -10.96 -4.16 -24.73
CA ALA A 381 -10.64 -5.55 -24.39
C ALA A 381 -9.26 -5.60 -23.76
N THR A 382 -9.14 -6.18 -22.56
CA THR A 382 -7.85 -6.31 -21.90
C THR A 382 -7.01 -7.44 -22.50
N MET A 383 -5.71 -7.38 -22.25
CA MET A 383 -4.80 -8.45 -22.68
C MET A 383 -5.15 -9.78 -21.99
N PRO A 384 -4.93 -10.92 -22.66
CA PRO A 384 -5.12 -12.23 -22.04
C PRO A 384 -4.18 -12.43 -20.84
N PRO A 385 -4.43 -13.43 -19.99
CA PRO A 385 -3.50 -13.84 -18.95
C PRO A 385 -2.08 -14.07 -19.50
N PRO A 386 -1.03 -13.71 -18.77
CA PRO A 386 0.33 -14.04 -19.14
C PRO A 386 0.46 -15.53 -19.40
N GLN A 387 1.08 -15.90 -20.53
CA GLN A 387 1.39 -17.30 -20.80
C GLN A 387 2.47 -17.76 -19.82
N LYS A 388 2.25 -18.92 -19.17
CA LYS A 388 3.29 -19.55 -18.35
C LYS A 388 4.55 -19.69 -19.21
N THR A 389 5.64 -19.08 -18.80
CA THR A 389 6.96 -19.37 -19.38
C THR A 389 7.19 -20.87 -19.20
N ALA A 390 7.27 -21.61 -20.30
CA ALA A 390 7.64 -23.02 -20.26
C ALA A 390 8.98 -23.11 -19.52
N SER A 391 9.02 -23.87 -18.41
CA SER A 391 10.26 -24.15 -17.69
C SER A 391 11.26 -24.72 -18.69
N ARG A 392 12.34 -23.99 -18.95
CA ARG A 392 13.49 -24.47 -19.71
C ARG A 392 14.41 -25.25 -18.78
#